data_AF-A0A6G4VP07-F1
#
_entry.id   AF-A0A6G4VP07-F1
#
_cell.length_a   1.000
_cell.length_b   1.000
_cell.length_c   1.000
_cell.angle_alpha   90.00
_cell.angle_beta   90.00
_cell.angle_gamma   90.00
#
_symmetry.space_group_name_H-M   'P 1'
#
loop_
_entity.id
_entity.type
_entity.pdbx_description
1 polymer ?
#
loop_
_entity_poly.entity_id
_entity_poly.type
_entity_poly.pdbx_seq_one_letter_code
_entity_poly.pdbx_strand_id
1 'polypeptide(L)'
;MSVATPSPSPDTLAYSLTLPADLTSPRIARATTRAVLQLHRLEDVTDAAVQVVGELAACACRFTSGAEVYLSLRCREGALRVIFYDGHPRHTHPRLAAACDARRRAALRVLGCVVRACEG
;
A
#
# COMPACT_ATOMS: atom_id res chain seq x y z
N MET A 1 29.51 19.25 8.72
CA MET A 1 29.05 19.02 7.33
C MET A 1 27.53 19.00 7.37
N SER A 2 26.87 20.04 6.85
CA SER A 2 25.40 20.10 6.79
C SER A 2 24.97 19.27 5.58
N VAL A 3 24.30 18.13 5.82
CA VAL A 3 23.67 17.38 4.74
C VAL A 3 22.51 18.25 4.24
N ALA A 4 22.65 18.81 3.04
CA ALA A 4 21.54 19.47 2.37
C ALA A 4 20.40 18.47 2.25
N THR A 5 19.27 18.75 2.90
CA THR A 5 18.09 17.90 2.81
C THR A 5 17.57 18.04 1.40
N PRO A 6 17.54 16.96 0.60
CA PRO A 6 17.09 17.07 -0.78
C PRO A 6 15.64 17.54 -0.79
N SER A 7 15.30 18.45 -1.70
CA SER A 7 13.92 18.91 -1.86
C SER A 7 13.03 17.73 -2.23
N PRO A 8 11.77 17.69 -1.76
CA PRO A 8 10.82 16.66 -2.14
C PRO A 8 10.69 16.54 -3.66
N SER A 9 10.90 15.32 -4.16
CA SER A 9 10.79 14.92 -5.57
C SER A 9 10.43 13.45 -5.61
N PRO A 10 9.95 12.91 -6.75
CA PRO A 10 9.64 11.48 -6.85
C PRO A 10 10.80 10.61 -6.34
N ASP A 11 12.04 10.87 -6.77
CA ASP A 11 13.23 10.08 -6.42
C ASP A 11 13.58 10.06 -4.92
N THR A 12 13.10 11.05 -4.15
CA THR A 12 13.34 11.13 -2.71
C THR A 12 12.20 10.53 -1.88
N LEU A 13 11.12 10.05 -2.53
CA LEU A 13 9.96 9.49 -1.85
C LEU A 13 10.31 8.17 -1.15
N ALA A 14 10.33 8.21 0.18
CA ALA A 14 10.50 7.04 1.02
C ALA A 14 9.80 7.15 2.38
N TYR A 15 8.51 6.80 2.41
CA TYR A 15 7.69 6.81 3.63
C TYR A 15 7.24 5.42 4.06
N SER A 16 7.25 5.18 5.36
CA SER A 16 6.76 3.94 5.94
C SER A 16 5.90 4.24 7.15
N LEU A 17 4.78 3.54 7.29
CA LEU A 17 3.87 3.69 8.42
C LEU A 17 3.59 2.34 9.05
N THR A 18 3.73 2.26 10.37
CA THR A 18 3.11 1.22 11.17
C THR A 18 1.75 1.73 11.63
N LEU A 19 0.70 0.97 11.36
CA LEU A 19 -0.69 1.35 11.60
C LEU A 19 -1.37 0.25 12.44
N PRO A 20 -2.31 0.59 13.34
CA PRO A 20 -3.07 -0.41 14.07
C PRO A 20 -3.95 -1.25 13.12
N ALA A 21 -4.25 -2.49 13.46
CA ALA A 21 -5.07 -3.38 12.66
C ALA A 21 -6.59 -3.13 12.83
N ASP A 22 -7.03 -1.88 12.75
CA ASP A 22 -8.45 -1.50 12.93
C ASP A 22 -9.02 -0.69 11.76
N LEU A 23 -10.30 -0.32 11.86
CA LEU A 23 -11.07 0.35 10.80
C LEU A 23 -10.61 1.79 10.51
N THR A 24 -9.81 2.40 11.37
CA THR A 24 -9.27 3.75 11.18
C THR A 24 -8.08 3.77 10.23
N SER A 25 -7.30 2.69 10.19
CA SER A 25 -6.05 2.61 9.43
C SER A 25 -6.18 2.84 7.93
N PRO A 26 -7.20 2.31 7.23
CA PRO A 26 -7.40 2.64 5.82
C PRO A 26 -7.62 4.14 5.58
N ARG A 27 -8.29 4.86 6.51
CA ARG A 27 -8.49 6.32 6.39
C ARG A 27 -7.18 7.07 6.58
N ILE A 28 -6.41 6.72 7.62
CA ILE A 28 -5.12 7.34 7.92
C ILE A 28 -4.15 7.09 6.75
N ALA A 29 -4.02 5.85 6.28
CA ALA A 29 -3.17 5.49 5.17
C ALA A 29 -3.47 6.30 3.91
N ARG A 30 -4.75 6.46 3.54
CA ARG A 30 -5.17 7.28 2.38
C ARG A 30 -4.81 8.75 2.56
N ALA A 31 -5.09 9.33 3.73
CA ALA A 31 -4.81 10.73 4.01
C ALA A 31 -3.30 11.02 3.96
N THR A 32 -2.49 10.17 4.61
CA THR A 32 -1.03 10.31 4.57
C THR A 32 -0.48 10.13 3.15
N THR A 33 -0.97 9.12 2.42
CA THR A 33 -0.53 8.88 1.03
C THR A 33 -0.78 10.11 0.16
N ARG A 34 -1.97 10.72 0.24
CA ARG A 34 -2.31 11.92 -0.52
C ARG A 34 -1.35 13.07 -0.20
N ALA A 35 -1.12 13.34 1.08
CA ALA A 35 -0.22 14.42 1.50
C ALA A 35 1.23 14.18 1.03
N VAL A 36 1.72 12.94 1.15
CA VAL A 36 3.07 12.56 0.71
C VAL A 36 3.21 12.73 -0.82
N LEU A 37 2.26 12.24 -1.61
CA LEU A 37 2.36 12.33 -3.07
C LEU A 37 2.29 13.78 -3.57
N GLN A 38 1.43 14.61 -2.99
CA GLN A 38 1.38 16.05 -3.30
C GLN A 38 2.69 16.75 -2.96
N LEU A 39 3.28 16.45 -1.79
CA LEU A 39 4.57 17.02 -1.40
C LEU A 39 5.68 16.64 -2.40
N HIS A 40 5.62 15.44 -2.98
CA HIS A 40 6.59 14.90 -3.92
C HIS A 40 6.25 15.15 -5.39
N ARG A 41 5.25 15.98 -5.71
CA ARG A 41 4.85 16.36 -7.08
C ARG A 41 4.40 15.16 -7.93
N LEU A 42 3.60 14.29 -7.32
CA LEU A 42 3.01 13.08 -7.93
C LEU A 42 1.47 13.19 -7.99
N GLU A 43 0.97 14.38 -8.33
CA GLU A 43 -0.46 14.68 -8.36
C GLU A 43 -1.21 13.83 -9.40
N ASP A 44 -0.55 13.52 -10.51
CA ASP A 44 -1.07 12.71 -11.62
C ASP A 44 -1.44 11.29 -11.20
N VAL A 45 -0.67 10.67 -10.31
CA VAL A 45 -0.91 9.31 -9.80
C VAL A 45 -1.63 9.30 -8.46
N THR A 46 -1.89 10.45 -7.85
CA THR A 46 -2.36 10.54 -6.45
C THR A 46 -3.68 9.83 -6.23
N ASP A 47 -4.69 10.04 -7.07
CA ASP A 47 -6.02 9.45 -6.85
C ASP A 47 -6.00 7.93 -7.04
N ALA A 48 -5.28 7.44 -8.05
CA ALA A 48 -5.07 6.01 -8.26
C ALA A 48 -4.32 5.38 -7.06
N ALA A 49 -3.22 5.99 -6.61
CA ALA A 49 -2.46 5.51 -5.48
C ALA A 49 -3.27 5.50 -4.17
N VAL A 50 -4.10 6.52 -3.94
CA VAL A 50 -4.98 6.58 -2.76
C VAL A 50 -6.04 5.48 -2.81
N GLN A 51 -6.59 5.15 -3.98
CA GLN A 51 -7.49 4.02 -4.16
C GLN A 51 -6.79 2.69 -3.86
N VAL A 52 -5.61 2.46 -4.46
CA VAL A 52 -4.78 1.26 -4.24
C VAL A 52 -4.47 1.09 -2.76
N VAL A 53 -4.04 2.15 -2.08
CA VAL A 53 -3.78 2.16 -0.63
C VAL A 53 -5.02 1.81 0.16
N GLY A 54 -6.19 2.33 -0.22
CA GLY A 54 -7.46 2.02 0.44
C GLY A 54 -7.82 0.53 0.37
N GLU A 55 -7.73 -0.07 -0.82
CA GLU A 55 -8.03 -1.49 -1.03
C GLU A 55 -7.01 -2.40 -0.34
N LEU A 56 -5.71 -2.10 -0.47
CA LEU A 56 -4.64 -2.86 0.18
C LEU A 56 -4.72 -2.77 1.71
N ALA A 57 -4.97 -1.59 2.27
CA ALA A 57 -5.13 -1.41 3.72
C ALA A 57 -6.33 -2.20 4.24
N ALA A 58 -7.49 -2.12 3.56
CA ALA A 58 -8.68 -2.87 3.95
C ALA A 58 -8.46 -4.38 3.88
N CYS A 59 -7.73 -4.85 2.86
CA CYS A 59 -7.32 -6.26 2.77
C CYS A 59 -6.38 -6.63 3.91
N ALA A 60 -5.31 -5.86 4.15
CA ALA A 60 -4.34 -6.11 5.22
C ALA A 60 -5.02 -6.18 6.60
N CYS A 61 -5.84 -5.18 6.96
CA CYS A 61 -6.58 -5.16 8.22
C CYS A 61 -7.59 -6.32 8.36
N ARG A 62 -8.15 -6.82 7.25
CA ARG A 62 -9.08 -7.95 7.27
C ARG A 62 -8.38 -9.30 7.50
N PHE A 63 -7.15 -9.45 7.01
CA PHE A 63 -6.44 -10.73 7.07
C PHE A 63 -5.41 -10.81 8.20
N THR A 64 -4.90 -9.68 8.67
CA THR A 64 -3.90 -9.68 9.75
C THR A 64 -4.43 -10.39 10.99
N SER A 65 -3.61 -11.25 11.58
CA SER A 65 -3.82 -11.77 12.94
C SER A 65 -3.04 -10.97 13.99
N GLY A 66 -2.27 -9.96 13.57
CA GLY A 66 -1.48 -9.09 14.44
C GLY A 66 -2.19 -7.79 14.79
N ALA A 67 -1.64 -7.07 15.77
CA ALA A 67 -2.17 -5.77 16.20
C ALA A 67 -1.88 -4.63 15.20
N GLU A 68 -0.99 -4.86 14.23
CA GLU A 68 -0.49 -3.83 13.33
C GLU A 68 -0.42 -4.33 11.89
N VAL A 69 -0.43 -3.37 10.96
CA VAL A 69 -0.13 -3.52 9.54
C VAL A 69 0.89 -2.46 9.14
N TYR A 70 1.66 -2.73 8.10
CA TYR A 70 2.74 -1.84 7.66
C TYR A 70 2.55 -1.41 6.22
N LEU A 71 2.60 -0.10 5.98
CA LEU A 71 2.60 0.51 4.66
C LEU A 71 4.01 0.98 4.30
N SER A 72 4.45 0.68 3.09
CA SER A 72 5.62 1.28 2.44
C SER A 72 5.22 1.99 1.15
N LEU A 73 5.61 3.26 1.04
CA LEU A 73 5.50 4.08 -0.16
C LEU A 73 6.91 4.43 -0.64
N ARG A 74 7.27 4.04 -1.86
CA ARG A 74 8.59 4.29 -2.44
C ARG A 74 8.43 4.66 -3.92
N CYS A 75 9.18 5.62 -4.43
CA CYS A 75 9.31 5.78 -5.88
C CYS A 75 10.70 5.30 -6.31
N ARG A 76 10.75 4.48 -7.37
CA ARG A 76 12.00 3.98 -7.96
C ARG A 76 11.81 3.82 -9.45
N GLU A 77 12.77 4.30 -10.23
CA GLU A 77 12.78 4.13 -11.70
C GLU A 77 11.49 4.66 -12.35
N GLY A 78 10.99 5.80 -11.86
CA GLY A 78 9.74 6.41 -12.34
C GLY A 78 8.46 5.70 -11.91
N ALA A 79 8.55 4.62 -11.13
CA ALA A 79 7.38 3.86 -10.67
C ALA A 79 7.11 4.07 -9.18
N LEU A 80 5.87 4.42 -8.84
CA LEU A 80 5.38 4.41 -7.46
C LEU A 80 5.11 2.97 -7.01
N ARG A 81 5.80 2.55 -5.96
CA ARG A 81 5.62 1.25 -5.31
C ARG A 81 4.84 1.44 -4.01
N VAL A 82 3.69 0.78 -3.93
CA VAL A 82 2.83 0.71 -2.74
C VAL A 82 2.84 -0.72 -2.22
N ILE A 83 3.29 -0.93 -0.99
CA ILE A 83 3.34 -2.27 -0.38
C ILE A 83 2.67 -2.23 0.99
N PHE A 84 1.72 -3.14 1.22
CA PHE A 84 1.17 -3.43 2.54
C PHE A 84 1.63 -4.79 3.02
N TYR A 85 2.05 -4.84 4.28
CA TYR A 85 2.35 -6.07 4.99
C TYR A 85 1.33 -6.25 6.11
N ASP A 86 0.79 -7.46 6.20
CA ASP A 86 -0.09 -7.89 7.28
C ASP A 86 0.54 -9.08 8.01
N GLY A 87 0.12 -9.29 9.26
CA GLY A 87 0.63 -10.36 10.11
C GLY A 87 0.01 -11.73 9.86
N HIS A 88 -0.70 -11.94 8.75
CA HIS A 88 -1.37 -13.23 8.49
C HIS A 88 -0.34 -14.35 8.28
N PRO A 89 -0.42 -15.46 9.05
CA PRO A 89 0.53 -16.54 8.92
C PRO A 89 0.40 -17.24 7.57
N ARG A 90 1.53 -17.64 6.99
CA ARG A 90 1.53 -18.48 5.78
C ARG A 90 0.96 -19.85 6.10
N HIS A 91 0.10 -20.35 5.23
CA HIS A 91 -0.45 -21.70 5.36
C HIS A 91 0.58 -22.73 4.89
N THR A 92 0.84 -23.75 5.71
CA THR A 92 1.74 -24.87 5.36
C THR A 92 1.07 -25.86 4.41
N HIS A 93 -0.25 -26.06 4.54
CA HIS A 93 -0.99 -26.97 3.69
C HIS A 93 -1.34 -26.32 2.33
N PRO A 94 -0.96 -26.92 1.18
CA PRO A 94 -1.11 -26.29 -0.14
C PRO A 94 -2.55 -25.87 -0.49
N ARG A 95 -3.55 -26.68 -0.12
CA ARG A 95 -4.97 -26.34 -0.37
C ARG A 95 -5.43 -25.11 0.44
N LEU A 96 -4.93 -24.94 1.66
CA LEU A 96 -5.27 -23.79 2.49
C LEU A 96 -4.57 -22.53 1.98
N ALA A 97 -3.32 -22.65 1.53
CA ALA A 97 -2.60 -21.57 0.86
C ALA A 97 -3.37 -21.09 -0.38
N ALA A 98 -3.75 -22.01 -1.28
CA ALA A 98 -4.49 -21.68 -2.49
C ALA A 98 -5.87 -21.03 -2.20
N ALA A 99 -6.58 -21.52 -1.18
CA ALA A 99 -7.86 -20.95 -0.76
C ALA A 99 -7.71 -19.53 -0.18
N CYS A 100 -6.66 -19.29 0.63
CA CYS A 100 -6.34 -17.97 1.17
C CYS A 100 -6.00 -16.99 0.04
N ASP A 101 -5.16 -17.40 -0.90
CA ASP A 101 -4.79 -16.60 -2.05
C ASP A 101 -6.00 -16.24 -2.91
N ALA A 102 -6.91 -17.20 -3.13
CA ALA A 102 -8.16 -16.96 -3.84
C ALA A 102 -9.03 -15.91 -3.12
N ARG A 103 -9.13 -15.99 -1.78
CA ARG A 103 -9.88 -15.01 -0.97
C ARG A 103 -9.24 -13.63 -0.99
N ARG A 104 -7.90 -13.54 -0.96
CA ARG A 104 -7.16 -12.28 -1.11
C ARG A 104 -7.37 -11.66 -2.49
N ARG A 105 -7.24 -12.45 -3.56
CA ARG A 105 -7.53 -12.01 -4.94
C ARG A 105 -8.97 -11.54 -5.11
N ALA A 106 -9.94 -12.23 -4.51
CA ALA A 106 -11.33 -11.80 -4.53
C ALA A 106 -11.54 -10.47 -3.80
N ALA A 107 -10.88 -10.25 -2.66
CA ALA A 107 -10.95 -8.99 -1.92
C ALA A 107 -10.32 -7.81 -2.70
N LEU A 108 -9.35 -8.08 -3.56
CA LEU A 108 -8.63 -7.09 -4.39
C LEU A 108 -9.07 -7.15 -5.86
N ARG A 109 -10.28 -7.61 -6.15
CA ARG A 109 -10.74 -7.82 -7.53
C ARG A 109 -10.78 -6.51 -8.33
N VAL A 110 -11.24 -5.43 -7.71
CA VAL A 110 -11.34 -4.10 -8.36
C VAL A 110 -9.94 -3.60 -8.67
N LEU A 111 -9.04 -3.55 -7.68
CA LEU A 111 -7.63 -3.26 -7.89
C LEU A 111 -7.01 -4.11 -9.01
N GLY A 112 -7.25 -5.41 -9.02
CA GLY A 112 -6.74 -6.30 -10.05
C GLY A 112 -7.27 -5.99 -11.46
N CYS A 113 -8.48 -5.46 -11.59
CA CYS A 113 -9.00 -4.97 -12.87
C CYS A 113 -8.32 -3.67 -13.29
N VAL A 114 -8.11 -2.73 -12.36
CA VAL A 114 -7.46 -1.44 -12.63
C VAL A 114 -6.01 -1.65 -13.07
N VAL A 115 -5.22 -2.41 -12.33
CA VAL A 115 -3.82 -2.70 -12.67
C VAL A 115 -3.70 -3.32 -14.07
N ARG A 116 -4.61 -4.22 -14.44
CA ARG A 116 -4.64 -4.79 -15.80
C ARG A 116 -4.99 -3.77 -16.87
N ALA A 117 -5.94 -2.87 -16.60
CA ALA A 117 -6.34 -1.84 -17.55
C ALA A 117 -5.28 -0.74 -17.73
N CYS A 118 -4.43 -0.56 -16.71
CA CYS A 118 -3.38 0.47 -16.67
C CYS A 118 -1.97 -0.07 -16.99
N GLU A 119 -1.82 -1.36 -17.30
CA GLU A 119 -0.53 -2.04 -17.56
C GLU A 119 0.50 -1.97 -16.41
N GLY A 120 0.04 -1.69 -15.20
CA GLY A 120 0.90 -1.43 -14.04
C GLY A 120 0.47 -0.19 -13.31
#